data_AF-A0A438FID6-F1
#
_entry.id   AF-A0A438FID6-F1
#
_cell.length_a   1.000
_cell.length_b   1.000
_cell.length_c   1.000
_cell.angle_alpha   90.00
_cell.angle_beta   90.00
_cell.angle_gamma   90.00
#
_symmetry.space_group_name_H-M   'P 1'
#
loop_
_entity.id
_entity.type
_entity.pdbx_description
1 polymer ?
#
loop_
_entity_poly.entity_id
_entity_poly.type
_entity_poly.pdbx_seq_one_letter_code
_entity_poly.pdbx_strand_id
1 'polypeptide(L)'
;MIAMVQMRLHAFLYTSSPFITAMSITTFLVLSLFGFLEMLGIHLQYSKLWNVNSRRSSIKVSSTVGMLFLYTPAFLFGLSSFGLFPDYDFRCGLVASALTVHFLKRILEVLFIHKYSGGMVLDSGIVISLSYFTSTATTIYSQHIVQGSMEPPIDLKSLGFYYF
;
A
#
# COMPACT_ATOMS: atom_id res chain seq x y z
N MET A 1 31.57 -8.71 23.32
CA MET A 1 31.36 -9.13 21.91
C MET A 1 29.89 -9.51 21.64
N ILE A 2 29.28 -10.41 22.41
CA ILE A 2 27.88 -10.86 22.22
C ILE A 2 26.85 -9.72 22.34
N ALA A 3 26.98 -8.84 23.35
CA ALA A 3 26.08 -7.69 23.51
C ALA A 3 26.18 -6.67 22.36
N MET A 4 27.36 -6.51 21.75
CA MET A 4 27.58 -5.60 20.63
C MET A 4 27.02 -6.16 19.32
N VAL A 5 27.03 -7.49 19.15
CA VAL A 5 26.37 -8.19 18.05
C VAL A 5 24.85 -8.14 18.21
N GLN A 6 24.31 -8.34 19.43
CA GLN A 6 22.87 -8.24 19.69
C GLN A 6 22.35 -6.80 19.47
N MET A 7 23.05 -5.79 19.96
CA MET A 7 22.72 -4.38 19.75
C MET A 7 22.76 -4.01 18.25
N ARG A 8 23.70 -4.57 17.49
CA ARG A 8 23.77 -4.42 16.03
C ARG A 8 22.67 -5.18 15.29
N LEU A 9 22.28 -6.36 15.76
CA LEU A 9 21.15 -7.11 15.20
C LEU A 9 19.83 -6.38 15.43
N HIS A 10 19.65 -5.79 16.62
CA HIS A 10 18.49 -4.98 16.96
C HIS A 10 18.43 -3.70 16.13
N ALA A 11 19.57 -3.02 15.91
CA ALA A 11 19.65 -1.84 15.05
C ALA A 11 19.44 -2.18 13.55
N PHE A 12 19.84 -3.38 13.12
CA PHE A 12 19.64 -3.87 11.75
C PHE A 12 18.19 -4.33 11.49
N LEU A 13 17.56 -4.99 12.45
CA LEU A 13 16.18 -5.49 12.33
C LEU A 13 15.13 -4.42 12.67
N TYR A 14 15.50 -3.42 13.45
CA TYR A 14 14.61 -2.37 13.95
C TYR A 14 15.34 -1.02 13.87
N THR A 15 15.20 -0.33 12.75
CA THR A 15 15.17 1.14 12.84
C THR A 15 13.88 1.49 13.58
N SER A 16 13.94 1.49 14.92
CA SER A 16 12.79 1.67 15.81
C SER A 16 12.21 3.07 15.68
N SER A 17 11.45 3.29 14.62
CA SER A 17 10.54 4.43 14.53
C SER A 17 9.23 4.03 15.19
N PRO A 18 8.74 4.78 16.21
CA PRO A 18 7.46 4.49 16.83
C PRO A 18 6.32 4.49 15.81
N PHE A 19 6.46 5.27 14.73
CA PHE A 19 5.52 5.27 13.60
C PHE A 19 5.48 3.92 12.88
N ILE A 20 6.64 3.35 12.50
CA ILE A 20 6.68 2.06 11.78
C ILE A 20 6.16 0.92 12.66
N THR A 21 6.50 0.93 13.95
CA THR A 21 5.97 -0.05 14.91
C THR A 21 4.44 0.06 15.01
N ALA A 22 3.91 1.28 15.18
CA ALA A 22 2.47 1.51 15.24
C ALA A 22 1.76 1.06 13.96
N MET A 23 2.27 1.46 12.79
CA MET A 23 1.70 1.06 11.50
C MET A 23 1.73 -0.46 11.31
N SER A 24 2.81 -1.14 11.70
CA SER A 24 2.90 -2.60 11.61
C SER A 24 1.85 -3.29 12.49
N ILE A 25 1.71 -2.87 13.76
CA ILE A 25 0.69 -3.39 14.67
C ILE A 25 -0.72 -3.12 14.11
N THR A 26 -0.99 -1.91 13.64
CA THR A 26 -2.28 -1.54 13.04
C THR A 26 -2.60 -2.41 11.82
N THR A 27 -1.65 -2.59 10.90
CA THR A 27 -1.87 -3.45 9.71
C THR A 27 -2.16 -4.89 10.10
N PHE A 28 -1.43 -5.45 11.07
CA PHE A 28 -1.67 -6.81 11.57
C PHE A 28 -3.07 -6.97 12.17
N LEU A 29 -3.49 -6.04 13.02
CA LEU A 29 -4.82 -6.06 13.64
C LEU A 29 -5.93 -5.93 12.60
N VAL A 30 -5.78 -5.00 11.66
CA VAL A 30 -6.76 -4.75 10.61
C VAL A 30 -6.88 -5.96 9.67
N LEU A 31 -5.77 -6.56 9.23
CA LEU A 31 -5.81 -7.78 8.41
C LEU A 31 -6.45 -8.95 9.17
N SER A 32 -6.10 -9.13 10.44
CA SER A 32 -6.66 -10.21 11.27
C SER A 32 -8.16 -10.04 11.45
N LEU A 33 -8.63 -8.81 11.69
CA LEU A 33 -10.04 -8.48 11.80
C LEU A 33 -10.78 -8.75 10.49
N PHE A 34 -10.27 -8.27 9.34
CA PHE A 34 -10.90 -8.51 8.06
C PHE A 34 -10.91 -10.01 7.70
N GLY A 35 -9.84 -10.75 7.99
CA GLY A 35 -9.81 -12.20 7.82
C GLY A 35 -10.84 -12.91 8.70
N PHE A 36 -11.03 -12.46 9.94
CA PHE A 36 -12.05 -13.00 10.84
C PHE A 36 -13.47 -12.68 10.37
N LEU A 37 -13.73 -11.44 9.95
CA LEU A 37 -15.03 -11.03 9.38
C LEU A 37 -15.37 -11.83 8.11
N GLU A 38 -14.38 -12.09 7.26
CA GLU A 38 -14.53 -12.92 6.06
C GLU A 38 -14.94 -14.36 6.43
N MET A 39 -14.30 -14.96 7.45
CA MET A 39 -14.68 -16.29 7.97
C MET A 39 -16.11 -16.32 8.55
N LEU A 40 -16.61 -15.19 9.08
CA LEU A 40 -17.98 -15.04 9.56
C LEU A 40 -19.00 -14.75 8.44
N GLY A 41 -18.57 -14.66 7.18
CA GLY A 41 -19.46 -14.35 6.06
C GLY A 41 -19.75 -12.86 5.87
N ILE A 42 -19.02 -11.98 6.57
CA ILE A 42 -19.13 -10.52 6.43
C ILE A 42 -18.05 -10.05 5.45
N HIS A 43 -18.40 -10.06 4.17
CA HIS A 43 -17.47 -9.78 3.07
C HIS A 43 -17.43 -8.30 2.70
N LEU A 44 -16.25 -7.83 2.26
CA LEU A 44 -16.17 -6.57 1.52
C LEU A 44 -16.92 -6.75 0.19
N GLN A 45 -17.97 -5.96 -0.03
CA GLN A 45 -18.88 -6.06 -1.17
C GLN A 45 -18.28 -5.49 -2.46
N TYR A 46 -17.06 -5.92 -2.78
CA TYR A 46 -16.29 -5.47 -3.92
C TYR A 46 -16.65 -6.22 -5.21
N SER A 47 -17.15 -7.46 -5.12
CA SER A 47 -17.37 -8.31 -6.29
C SER A 47 -18.76 -8.17 -6.91
N LYS A 48 -18.79 -8.27 -8.26
CA LYS A 48 -20.02 -8.27 -9.08
C LYS A 48 -20.94 -9.48 -8.79
N LEU A 49 -20.44 -10.48 -8.08
CA LEU A 49 -21.13 -11.75 -7.82
C LEU A 49 -22.04 -11.71 -6.58
N TRP A 50 -21.94 -10.67 -5.74
CA TRP A 50 -22.76 -10.58 -4.54
C TRP A 50 -23.94 -9.62 -4.75
N ASN A 51 -24.99 -10.12 -5.41
CA ASN A 51 -26.29 -9.45 -5.53
C ASN A 51 -27.30 -10.04 -4.53
N VAL A 52 -26.89 -10.21 -3.27
CA VAL A 52 -27.83 -10.60 -2.21
C VAL A 52 -28.47 -9.32 -1.72
N ASN A 53 -29.73 -9.10 -2.11
CA ASN A 53 -30.65 -8.04 -1.69
C ASN A 53 -30.29 -7.47 -0.31
N SER A 54 -29.39 -6.49 -0.28
CA SER A 54 -28.83 -6.01 0.98
C SER A 54 -29.88 -5.13 1.63
N ARG A 55 -30.37 -5.54 2.80
CA ARG A 55 -31.34 -4.76 3.61
C ARG A 55 -30.82 -3.35 3.99
N ARG A 56 -29.55 -3.07 3.73
CA ARG A 56 -28.90 -1.77 3.89
C ARG A 56 -28.77 -1.08 2.53
N SER A 57 -29.29 0.15 2.44
CA SER A 57 -29.00 1.07 1.34
C SER A 57 -27.50 1.39 1.34
N SER A 58 -26.76 0.82 0.40
CA SER A 58 -25.35 1.15 0.18
C SER A 58 -25.21 2.12 -0.98
N ILE A 59 -24.42 3.17 -0.78
CA ILE A 59 -24.11 4.12 -1.86
C ILE A 59 -23.18 3.40 -2.84
N LYS A 60 -23.64 3.28 -4.09
CA LYS A 60 -22.86 2.70 -5.17
C LYS A 60 -22.37 3.81 -6.10
N VAL A 61 -21.08 3.81 -6.38
CA VAL A 61 -20.46 4.64 -7.42
C VAL A 61 -20.25 3.80 -8.67
N SER A 62 -20.13 4.43 -9.84
CA SER A 62 -19.78 3.68 -11.05
C SER A 62 -18.45 2.97 -10.84
N SER A 63 -18.33 1.73 -11.34
CA SER A 63 -17.11 0.95 -11.14
C SER A 63 -15.86 1.65 -11.69
N THR A 64 -15.96 2.39 -12.80
CA THR A 64 -14.84 3.18 -13.33
C THR A 64 -14.38 4.26 -12.35
N VAL A 65 -15.31 5.08 -11.84
CA VAL A 65 -14.99 6.14 -10.86
C VAL A 65 -14.48 5.52 -9.56
N GLY A 66 -15.08 4.42 -9.14
CA GLY A 66 -14.64 3.64 -7.99
C GLY A 66 -13.19 3.20 -8.11
N MET A 67 -12.82 2.57 -9.23
CA MET A 67 -11.45 2.10 -9.46
C MET A 67 -10.45 3.26 -9.55
N LEU A 68 -10.81 4.37 -10.19
CA LEU A 68 -9.97 5.58 -10.18
C LEU A 68 -9.76 6.09 -8.74
N PHE A 69 -10.83 6.14 -7.94
CA PHE A 69 -10.77 6.55 -6.54
C PHE A 69 -9.89 5.62 -5.67
N LEU A 70 -9.84 4.32 -5.96
CA LEU A 70 -8.96 3.38 -5.25
C LEU A 70 -7.48 3.72 -5.44
N TYR A 71 -7.05 3.94 -6.68
CA TYR A 71 -5.64 4.04 -7.02
C TYR A 71 -5.08 5.47 -6.94
N THR A 72 -5.93 6.48 -7.15
CA THR A 72 -5.48 7.88 -7.27
C THR A 72 -4.76 8.38 -6.02
N PRO A 73 -5.24 8.18 -4.78
CA PRO A 73 -4.54 8.68 -3.60
C PRO A 73 -3.14 8.10 -3.42
N ALA A 74 -2.97 6.80 -3.69
CA ALA A 74 -1.66 6.14 -3.63
C ALA A 74 -0.70 6.66 -4.70
N PHE A 75 -1.18 6.83 -5.94
CA PHE A 75 -0.42 7.44 -7.02
C PHE A 75 0.02 8.87 -6.68
N LEU A 76 -0.91 9.71 -6.22
CA LEU A 76 -0.62 11.10 -5.87
C LEU A 76 0.41 11.21 -4.75
N PHE A 77 0.32 10.36 -3.73
CA PHE A 77 1.34 10.35 -2.68
C PHE A 77 2.70 9.91 -3.22
N GLY A 78 2.76 8.83 -4.03
CA GLY A 78 3.98 8.38 -4.67
C GLY A 78 4.64 9.49 -5.50
N LEU A 79 3.87 10.18 -6.33
CA LEU A 79 4.35 11.30 -7.13
C LEU A 79 4.79 12.50 -6.27
N SER A 80 4.01 12.84 -5.25
CA SER A 80 4.33 13.98 -4.36
C SER A 80 5.56 13.71 -3.50
N SER A 81 5.85 12.44 -3.20
CA SER A 81 6.98 12.06 -2.35
C SER A 81 8.32 12.56 -2.89
N PHE A 82 8.49 12.60 -4.22
CA PHE A 82 9.68 13.16 -4.88
C PHE A 82 9.96 14.63 -4.54
N GLY A 83 8.92 15.40 -4.20
CA GLY A 83 9.06 16.79 -3.74
C GLY A 83 9.07 16.95 -2.21
N LEU A 84 8.45 16.02 -1.48
CA LEU A 84 8.39 16.05 -0.02
C LEU A 84 9.71 15.62 0.65
N PHE A 85 10.47 14.76 -0.01
CA PHE A 85 11.73 14.24 0.50
C PHE A 85 12.88 14.69 -0.42
N PRO A 86 13.65 15.73 -0.05
CA PRO A 86 14.69 16.29 -0.93
C PRO A 86 15.91 15.36 -1.07
N ASP A 87 16.15 14.49 -0.10
CA ASP A 87 17.31 13.60 -0.05
C ASP A 87 16.89 12.16 -0.37
N TYR A 88 16.74 11.83 -1.65
CA TYR A 88 16.50 10.45 -2.08
C TYR A 88 17.81 9.69 -2.24
N ASP A 89 18.04 8.69 -1.37
CA ASP A 89 18.97 7.63 -1.73
C ASP A 89 18.42 6.79 -2.90
N PHE A 90 19.32 6.06 -3.58
CA PHE A 90 18.96 5.31 -4.78
C PHE A 90 17.84 4.26 -4.50
N ARG A 91 17.85 3.64 -3.33
CA ARG A 91 16.86 2.62 -2.94
C ARG A 91 15.47 3.23 -2.71
N CYS A 92 15.40 4.34 -1.98
CA CYS A 92 14.17 5.08 -1.76
C CYS A 92 13.60 5.59 -3.09
N GLY A 93 14.48 6.07 -3.99
CA GLY A 93 14.07 6.56 -5.31
C GLY A 93 13.49 5.45 -6.18
N LEU A 94 14.14 4.28 -6.20
CA LEU A 94 13.62 3.10 -6.89
C LEU A 94 12.25 2.69 -6.35
N VAL A 95 12.08 2.56 -5.03
CA VAL A 95 10.80 2.14 -4.42
C VAL A 95 9.69 3.17 -4.69
N ALA A 96 9.97 4.45 -4.54
CA ALA A 96 9.01 5.52 -4.84
C ALA A 96 8.60 5.52 -6.32
N SER A 97 9.56 5.32 -7.23
CA SER A 97 9.29 5.23 -8.67
C SER A 97 8.47 4.00 -9.02
N ALA A 98 8.79 2.82 -8.48
CA ALA A 98 8.06 1.59 -8.72
C ALA A 98 6.61 1.72 -8.24
N LEU A 99 6.36 2.23 -7.04
CA LEU A 99 4.99 2.44 -6.55
C LEU A 99 4.22 3.46 -7.40
N THR A 100 4.87 4.56 -7.79
CA THR A 100 4.25 5.59 -8.63
C THR A 100 3.88 5.04 -10.01
N VAL A 101 4.80 4.35 -10.68
CA VAL A 101 4.56 3.73 -11.99
C VAL A 101 3.52 2.61 -11.87
N HIS A 102 3.52 1.83 -10.80
CA HIS A 102 2.54 0.78 -10.57
C HIS A 102 1.12 1.35 -10.54
N PHE A 103 0.87 2.36 -9.70
CA PHE A 103 -0.46 2.96 -9.60
C PHE A 103 -0.82 3.80 -10.83
N LEU A 104 0.16 4.42 -11.50
CA LEU A 104 -0.06 5.07 -12.78
C LEU A 104 -0.53 4.07 -13.83
N LYS A 105 0.13 2.92 -13.96
CA LYS A 105 -0.29 1.83 -14.86
C LYS A 105 -1.72 1.41 -14.56
N ARG A 106 -2.09 1.24 -13.28
CA ARG A 106 -3.48 0.91 -12.88
C ARG A 106 -4.47 2.00 -13.29
N ILE A 107 -4.14 3.27 -13.12
CA ILE A 107 -4.98 4.38 -13.55
C ILE A 107 -5.16 4.38 -15.08
N LEU A 108 -4.07 4.20 -15.84
CA LEU A 108 -4.13 4.13 -17.30
C LEU A 108 -4.93 2.91 -17.78
N GLU A 109 -4.76 1.75 -17.14
CA GLU A 109 -5.58 0.56 -17.40
C GLU A 109 -7.06 0.86 -17.19
N VAL A 110 -7.41 1.58 -16.13
CA VAL A 110 -8.80 1.94 -15.83
C VAL A 110 -9.38 2.89 -16.87
N LEU A 111 -8.60 3.86 -17.34
CA LEU A 111 -9.03 4.87 -18.30
C LEU A 111 -9.13 4.33 -19.73
N PHE A 112 -8.18 3.48 -20.14
CA PHE A 112 -7.97 3.16 -21.56
C PHE A 112 -8.20 1.69 -21.92
N ILE A 113 -8.06 0.76 -20.97
CA ILE A 113 -8.05 -0.68 -21.26
C ILE A 113 -9.32 -1.35 -20.75
N HIS A 114 -9.71 -1.08 -19.51
CA HIS A 114 -10.80 -1.79 -18.86
C HIS A 114 -12.17 -1.18 -19.15
N LYS A 115 -13.09 -2.03 -19.61
CA LYS A 115 -14.52 -1.72 -19.67
C LYS A 115 -15.21 -2.19 -18.40
N TYR A 116 -15.25 -1.32 -17.39
CA TYR A 116 -15.98 -1.62 -16.17
C TYR A 116 -17.49 -1.56 -16.39
N SER A 117 -18.21 -2.45 -15.72
CA SER A 117 -19.67 -2.49 -15.73
C SER A 117 -20.19 -2.81 -14.33
N GLY A 118 -21.25 -2.11 -13.91
CA GLY A 118 -21.82 -2.20 -12.57
C GLY A 118 -21.42 -1.02 -11.68
N GLY A 119 -21.63 -1.21 -10.39
CA GLY A 119 -21.29 -0.23 -9.37
C GLY A 119 -20.46 -0.85 -8.26
N MET A 120 -19.58 -0.04 -7.67
CA MET A 120 -18.79 -0.41 -6.50
C MET A 120 -19.42 0.21 -5.25
N VAL A 121 -19.51 -0.56 -4.16
CA VAL A 121 -19.96 -0.05 -2.87
C VAL A 121 -18.91 0.92 -2.30
N LEU A 122 -19.34 2.15 -2.00
CA LEU A 122 -18.44 3.23 -1.61
C LEU A 122 -17.67 2.92 -0.32
N ASP A 123 -18.30 2.30 0.67
CA ASP A 123 -17.67 1.95 1.95
C ASP A 123 -16.45 1.04 1.75
N SER A 124 -16.60 0.00 0.92
CA SER A 124 -15.48 -0.88 0.54
C SER A 124 -14.42 -0.11 -0.25
N GLY A 125 -14.86 0.81 -1.11
CA GLY A 125 -13.98 1.72 -1.85
C GLY A 125 -13.07 2.56 -0.95
N ILE A 126 -13.65 3.15 0.10
CA ILE A 126 -12.93 3.98 1.07
C ILE A 126 -11.88 3.14 1.81
N VAL A 127 -12.26 1.97 2.29
CA VAL A 127 -11.35 1.06 3.01
C VAL A 127 -10.17 0.64 2.13
N ILE A 128 -10.44 0.23 0.89
CA ILE A 128 -9.39 -0.22 -0.04
C ILE A 128 -8.48 0.96 -0.44
N SER A 129 -9.06 2.11 -0.76
CA SER A 129 -8.28 3.32 -1.12
C SER A 129 -7.36 3.77 0.02
N LEU A 130 -7.88 3.80 1.26
CA LEU A 130 -7.09 4.12 2.44
C LEU A 130 -5.97 3.09 2.67
N SER A 131 -6.23 1.81 2.44
CA SER A 131 -5.23 0.75 2.53
C SER A 131 -4.08 0.96 1.53
N TYR A 132 -4.40 1.23 0.25
CA TYR A 132 -3.38 1.49 -0.77
C TYR A 132 -2.57 2.76 -0.48
N PHE A 133 -3.23 3.84 -0.10
CA PHE A 133 -2.56 5.08 0.32
C PHE A 133 -1.63 4.83 1.50
N THR A 134 -2.14 4.23 2.57
CA THR A 134 -1.39 4.00 3.82
C THR A 134 -0.22 3.06 3.60
N SER A 135 -0.40 2.00 2.81
CA SER A 135 0.67 1.08 2.45
C SER A 135 1.76 1.81 1.67
N THR A 136 1.39 2.57 0.64
CA THR A 136 2.34 3.34 -0.19
C THR A 136 3.11 4.35 0.65
N ALA A 137 2.41 5.12 1.48
CA ALA A 137 3.02 6.13 2.35
C ALA A 137 3.97 5.51 3.37
N THR A 138 3.54 4.43 4.03
CA THR A 138 4.37 3.74 5.02
C THR A 138 5.60 3.12 4.37
N THR A 139 5.48 2.51 3.19
CA THR A 139 6.62 1.90 2.48
C THR A 139 7.65 2.95 2.07
N ILE A 140 7.23 4.07 1.46
CA ILE A 140 8.15 5.15 1.05
C ILE A 140 8.80 5.78 2.27
N TYR A 141 8.01 6.09 3.30
CA TYR A 141 8.53 6.66 4.55
C TYR A 141 9.52 5.71 5.26
N SER A 142 9.25 4.41 5.25
CA SER A 142 10.17 3.39 5.80
C SER A 142 11.52 3.44 5.09
N GLN A 143 11.52 3.55 3.76
CA GLN A 143 12.77 3.66 3.00
C GLN A 143 13.51 4.94 3.32
N HIS A 144 12.79 6.05 3.48
CA HIS A 144 13.38 7.33 3.85
C HIS A 144 14.08 7.29 5.22
N ILE A 145 13.44 6.77 6.26
CA ILE A 145 14.03 6.80 7.61
C ILE A 145 15.21 5.83 7.79
N VAL A 146 15.31 4.82 6.92
CA VAL A 146 16.40 3.83 6.91
C VAL A 146 17.56 4.29 6.01
N GLN A 147 17.48 5.47 5.42
CA GLN A 147 18.59 6.04 4.66
C GLN A 147 19.85 6.17 5.54
N GLY A 148 21.00 5.81 4.98
CA GLY A 148 22.28 5.80 5.70
C GLY A 148 22.45 4.65 6.70
N SER A 149 21.47 3.73 6.81
CA SER A 149 21.66 2.48 7.53
C SER A 149 22.63 1.55 6.80
N MET A 150 23.13 0.54 7.50
CA MET A 150 23.89 -0.54 6.87
C MET A 150 23.06 -1.20 5.75
N GLU A 151 23.63 -1.33 4.55
CA GLU A 151 22.97 -2.02 3.45
C GLU A 151 22.81 -3.52 3.78
N PRO A 152 21.73 -4.17 3.30
CA PRO A 152 21.56 -5.60 3.48
C PRO A 152 22.71 -6.37 2.78
N PRO A 153 23.17 -7.51 3.35
CA PRO A 153 24.24 -8.31 2.74
C PRO A 153 23.91 -8.84 1.34
N ILE A 154 22.62 -8.99 1.04
CA ILE A 154 22.11 -9.43 -0.26
C ILE A 154 21.41 -8.24 -0.91
N ASP A 155 21.98 -7.76 -2.01
CA ASP A 155 21.39 -6.66 -2.78
C ASP A 155 20.37 -7.18 -3.79
N LEU A 156 19.11 -6.80 -3.59
CA LEU A 156 17.97 -7.14 -4.46
C LEU A 156 17.63 -6.02 -5.45
N LYS A 157 18.36 -4.90 -5.47
CA LYS A 157 18.08 -3.74 -6.35
C LYS A 157 18.07 -4.13 -7.83
N SER A 158 19.07 -4.89 -8.27
CA SER A 158 19.19 -5.36 -9.67
C SER A 158 18.04 -6.28 -10.05
N LEU A 159 17.69 -7.24 -9.19
CA LEU A 159 16.59 -8.15 -9.40
C LEU A 159 15.26 -7.39 -9.48
N GLY A 160 15.04 -6.43 -8.59
CA GLY A 160 13.87 -5.55 -8.62
C GLY A 160 13.72 -4.79 -9.94
N PHE A 161 14.82 -4.30 -10.51
CA PHE A 161 14.81 -3.59 -11.79
C PHE A 161 14.37 -4.48 -12.97
N TYR A 162 14.72 -5.77 -12.97
CA TYR A 162 14.32 -6.69 -14.04
C TYR A 162 12.86 -7.13 -13.98
N TYR A 163 12.28 -7.20 -12.77
CA TYR A 163 10.91 -7.70 -12.58
C TYR A 163 9.82 -6.63 -12.72
N PHE A 164 10.19 -5.35 -12.70
CA PHE A 164 9.27 -4.22 -12.71
C PHE A 164 9.22 -3.56 -14.10
#